data_AF-A0A2H1VKR3-F1
#
_entry.id   AF-A0A2H1VKR3-F1
#
_cell.length_a   1.000
_cell.length_b   1.000
_cell.length_c   1.000
_cell.angle_alpha   90.00
_cell.angle_beta   90.00
_cell.angle_gamma   90.00
#
_symmetry.space_group_name_H-M   'P 1'
#
loop_
_entity.id
_entity.type
_entity.pdbx_description
1 polymer ?
#
loop_
_entity_poly.entity_id
_entity_poly.type
_entity_poly.pdbx_seq_one_letter_code
_entity_poly.pdbx_strand_id
1 'polypeptide(L)'
;MDWREKLFGKVLVKCESGTQNGKFENVSTLEALSDCVEEGEGAVCGIYFSFANISDTSDDFGVRLEEVYKRVHPRLKVVQVVLWAHVGTPEGLAEREAGFRRSLTGKSWFAVPFHDVDTKRRLTQKYSIAVGVPTLVIRGRHVRDALLDDALGEKFPWPPPPLTEVLRGVQLQGDGESRLYEQLPADAVRVFYFAAHWCPPCRSFSPSLCAALAAVRKRRTKYANTQLILVSSDR
;
A
#
# COMPACT_ATOMS: atom_id res chain seq x y z
N MET A 1 -5.26 18.87 13.70
CA MET A 1 -5.36 18.89 12.22
C MET A 1 -5.80 17.50 11.79
N ASP A 2 -6.89 17.42 11.03
CA ASP A 2 -7.47 16.15 10.57
C ASP A 2 -6.50 15.39 9.66
N TRP A 3 -6.49 14.05 9.73
CA TRP A 3 -5.55 13.23 8.95
C TRP A 3 -5.76 13.38 7.44
N ARG A 4 -7.00 13.60 7.00
CA ARG A 4 -7.36 13.76 5.58
C ARG A 4 -6.72 15.01 5.00
N GLU A 5 -6.84 16.14 5.70
CA GLU A 5 -6.22 17.39 5.30
C GLU A 5 -4.70 17.35 5.42
N LYS A 6 -4.17 16.69 6.46
CA LYS A 6 -2.72 16.48 6.60
C LYS A 6 -2.16 15.69 5.42
N LEU A 7 -2.94 14.76 4.86
CA LEU A 7 -2.52 13.92 3.76
C LEU A 7 -2.66 14.63 2.41
N PHE A 8 -3.84 15.17 2.12
CA PHE A 8 -4.22 15.67 0.78
C PHE A 8 -4.28 17.19 0.64
N GLY A 9 -4.09 17.94 1.73
CA GLY A 9 -4.38 19.37 1.76
C GLY A 9 -5.87 19.64 1.98
N LYS A 10 -6.26 20.92 1.90
CA LYS A 10 -7.64 21.37 2.25
C LYS A 10 -8.67 21.13 1.15
N VAL A 11 -8.22 20.95 -0.09
CA VAL A 11 -9.08 20.93 -1.27
C VAL A 11 -8.69 19.78 -2.18
N LEU A 12 -9.70 19.09 -2.71
CA LEU A 12 -9.59 18.08 -3.75
C LEU A 12 -10.36 18.52 -4.99
N VAL A 13 -9.97 17.96 -6.13
CA VAL A 13 -10.69 18.10 -7.40
C VAL A 13 -11.77 17.02 -7.46
N LYS A 14 -13.01 17.40 -7.80
CA LYS A 14 -14.13 16.46 -8.03
C LYS A 14 -14.15 16.04 -9.51
N CYS A 15 -13.72 14.82 -9.82
CA CYS A 15 -13.56 14.39 -11.22
C CYS A 15 -14.89 14.32 -12.00
N GLU A 16 -16.01 14.05 -11.33
CA GLU A 16 -17.34 13.97 -11.94
C GLU A 16 -17.80 15.28 -12.62
N SER A 17 -17.33 16.42 -12.10
CA SER A 17 -17.72 17.76 -12.58
C SER A 17 -17.15 18.12 -13.96
N GLY A 18 -16.11 17.42 -14.41
CA GLY A 18 -15.40 17.74 -15.65
C GLY A 18 -16.20 17.52 -16.95
N THR A 19 -17.39 16.94 -16.86
CA THR A 19 -18.24 16.59 -18.01
C THR A 19 -19.01 17.77 -18.59
N GLN A 20 -19.28 18.83 -17.81
CA GLN A 20 -20.21 19.87 -18.23
C GLN A 20 -19.58 21.09 -18.91
N ASN A 21 -18.28 21.36 -18.74
CA ASN A 21 -17.60 22.53 -19.35
C ASN A 21 -16.06 22.40 -19.48
N GLY A 22 -15.48 21.19 -19.26
CA GLY A 22 -14.02 20.99 -19.24
C GLY A 22 -13.29 21.65 -18.05
N LYS A 23 -14.04 22.27 -17.12
CA LYS A 23 -13.55 22.77 -15.84
C LYS A 23 -13.95 21.79 -14.75
N PHE A 24 -12.99 21.44 -13.90
CA PHE A 24 -13.25 20.65 -12.71
C PHE A 24 -13.49 21.57 -11.52
N GLU A 25 -14.49 21.22 -10.73
CA GLU A 25 -14.80 21.86 -9.46
C GLU A 25 -13.93 21.33 -8.34
N ASN A 26 -13.72 22.20 -7.35
CA ASN A 26 -13.01 21.88 -6.13
C ASN A 26 -14.02 21.59 -5.01
N VAL A 27 -13.66 20.69 -4.11
CA VAL A 27 -14.44 20.32 -2.92
C VAL A 27 -13.50 20.31 -1.71
N SER A 28 -14.03 20.61 -0.51
CA SER A 28 -13.21 20.50 0.69
C SER A 28 -12.83 19.04 0.94
N THR A 29 -11.59 18.80 1.37
CA THR A 29 -11.10 17.43 1.62
C THR A 29 -11.94 16.71 2.68
N LEU A 30 -12.41 17.44 3.70
CA LEU A 30 -13.23 16.89 4.77
C LEU A 30 -14.64 16.51 4.31
N GLU A 31 -15.22 17.28 3.39
CA GLU A 31 -16.51 16.95 2.78
C GLU A 31 -16.39 15.75 1.84
N ALA A 32 -15.38 15.76 0.95
CA ALA A 32 -15.13 14.71 -0.02
C ALA A 32 -14.88 13.33 0.61
N LEU A 33 -14.18 13.32 1.75
CA LEU A 33 -13.76 12.12 2.47
C LEU A 33 -14.44 12.02 3.84
N SER A 34 -15.65 12.57 3.97
CA SER A 34 -16.42 12.61 5.23
C SER A 34 -16.65 11.21 5.81
N ASP A 35 -16.95 10.23 4.95
CA ASP A 35 -17.19 8.83 5.31
C ASP A 35 -15.92 8.00 5.54
N CYS A 36 -14.73 8.56 5.28
CA CYS A 36 -13.47 7.83 5.37
C CYS A 36 -12.98 7.67 6.81
N VAL A 37 -12.63 6.45 7.19
CA VAL A 37 -12.06 6.11 8.50
C VAL A 37 -10.62 5.62 8.36
N GLU A 38 -9.78 5.88 9.38
CA GLU A 38 -8.42 5.33 9.41
C GLU A 38 -8.44 3.80 9.58
N GLU A 39 -9.26 3.32 10.51
CA GLU A 39 -9.42 1.90 10.84
C GLU A 39 -10.89 1.59 11.19
N GLY A 40 -11.26 0.31 11.16
CA GLY A 40 -12.61 -0.16 11.51
C GLY A 40 -13.61 -0.13 10.36
N GLU A 41 -14.89 -0.02 10.72
CA GLU A 41 -16.04 -0.04 9.81
C GLU A 41 -16.32 1.38 9.27
N GLY A 42 -16.16 1.55 7.95
CA GLY A 42 -16.34 2.82 7.25
C GLY A 42 -15.75 2.76 5.84
N ALA A 43 -15.81 3.88 5.10
CA ALA A 43 -15.18 3.93 3.79
C ALA A 43 -13.66 3.94 3.93
N VAL A 44 -12.99 3.17 3.08
CA VAL A 44 -11.54 3.13 2.98
C VAL A 44 -11.08 4.16 1.96
N CYS A 45 -10.08 4.95 2.32
CA CYS A 45 -9.44 5.88 1.38
C CYS A 45 -8.30 5.17 0.63
N GLY A 46 -8.46 5.02 -0.68
CA GLY A 46 -7.42 4.57 -1.60
C GLY A 46 -6.71 5.75 -2.26
N ILE A 47 -5.39 5.66 -2.40
CA ILE A 47 -4.57 6.66 -3.12
C ILE A 47 -4.14 6.04 -4.44
N TYR A 48 -4.70 6.53 -5.54
CA TYR A 48 -4.42 5.99 -6.87
C TYR A 48 -3.33 6.82 -7.55
N PHE A 49 -2.14 6.25 -7.72
CA PHE A 49 -1.07 6.88 -8.47
C PHE A 49 -1.17 6.46 -9.93
N SER A 50 -1.22 7.44 -10.83
CA SER A 50 -1.29 7.22 -12.27
C SER A 50 -0.38 8.21 -13.01
N PHE A 51 -0.05 7.91 -14.27
CA PHE A 51 0.60 8.87 -15.16
C PHE A 51 -0.42 9.52 -16.09
N ALA A 52 -0.25 10.81 -16.40
CA ALA A 52 -1.11 11.53 -17.35
C ALA A 52 -0.72 11.30 -18.82
N ASN A 53 0.45 10.73 -19.08
CA ASN A 53 1.08 10.68 -20.41
C ASN A 53 1.46 9.26 -20.86
N ILE A 54 0.97 8.22 -20.21
CA ILE A 54 1.12 6.83 -20.68
C ILE A 54 -0.17 6.44 -21.40
N SER A 55 -0.05 5.86 -22.60
CA SER A 55 -1.17 5.52 -23.48
C SER A 55 -2.19 4.61 -22.79
N ASP A 56 -3.48 4.95 -22.91
CA ASP A 56 -4.63 4.19 -22.40
C ASP A 56 -4.72 2.74 -22.93
N THR A 57 -3.89 2.36 -23.91
CA THR A 57 -3.89 1.05 -24.56
C THR A 57 -3.16 -0.04 -23.80
N SER A 58 -2.42 0.27 -22.72
CA SER A 58 -1.60 -0.71 -22.00
C SER A 58 -1.86 -0.80 -20.50
N ASP A 59 -2.85 -0.08 -19.96
CA ASP A 59 -3.13 -0.10 -18.53
C ASP A 59 -4.43 -0.79 -18.15
N ASP A 60 -4.40 -2.13 -18.13
CA ASP A 60 -5.47 -2.97 -17.57
C ASP A 60 -5.84 -2.54 -16.15
N PHE A 61 -4.90 -1.96 -15.38
CA PHE A 61 -5.15 -1.60 -13.99
C PHE A 61 -6.18 -0.49 -13.83
N GLY A 62 -6.11 0.59 -14.63
CA GLY A 62 -7.08 1.70 -14.54
C GLY A 62 -8.51 1.24 -14.81
N VAL A 63 -8.72 0.45 -15.86
CA VAL A 63 -10.02 -0.15 -16.20
C VAL A 63 -10.50 -1.05 -15.06
N ARG A 64 -9.63 -1.92 -14.56
CA ARG A 64 -9.94 -2.83 -13.47
C ARG A 64 -10.32 -2.09 -12.18
N LEU A 65 -9.60 -1.01 -11.87
CA LEU A 65 -9.87 -0.17 -10.71
C LEU A 65 -11.26 0.45 -10.81
N GLU A 66 -11.67 0.95 -11.97
CA GLU A 66 -13.03 1.50 -12.15
C GLU A 66 -14.13 0.44 -11.97
N GLU A 67 -13.93 -0.75 -12.53
CA GLU A 67 -14.88 -1.86 -12.36
C GLU A 67 -15.05 -2.24 -10.89
N VAL A 68 -13.92 -2.41 -10.18
CA VAL A 68 -13.94 -2.73 -8.74
C VAL A 68 -14.54 -1.58 -7.95
N TYR A 69 -14.16 -0.32 -8.26
CA TYR A 69 -14.68 0.87 -7.59
C TYR A 69 -16.21 0.91 -7.62
N LYS A 70 -16.82 0.63 -8.77
CA LYS A 70 -18.28 0.54 -8.92
C LYS A 70 -18.90 -0.55 -8.04
N ARG A 71 -18.24 -1.70 -7.92
CA ARG A 71 -18.74 -2.86 -7.13
C ARG A 71 -18.65 -2.63 -5.63
N VAL A 72 -17.57 -2.00 -5.16
CA VAL A 72 -17.33 -1.81 -3.72
C VAL A 72 -17.85 -0.47 -3.20
N HIS A 73 -18.36 0.40 -4.06
CA HIS A 73 -18.98 1.66 -3.66
C HIS A 73 -20.16 1.42 -2.68
N PRO A 74 -20.34 2.23 -1.61
CA PRO A 74 -19.56 3.42 -1.21
C PRO A 74 -18.34 3.12 -0.32
N ARG A 75 -17.94 1.85 -0.14
CA ARG A 75 -16.89 1.43 0.81
C ARG A 75 -15.47 1.86 0.41
N LEU A 76 -15.25 2.28 -0.85
CA LEU A 76 -13.98 2.83 -1.33
C LEU A 76 -14.18 4.27 -1.78
N LYS A 77 -13.34 5.18 -1.27
CA LYS A 77 -13.12 6.51 -1.85
C LYS A 77 -11.72 6.54 -2.45
N VAL A 78 -11.58 7.10 -3.65
CA VAL A 78 -10.29 7.20 -4.32
C VAL A 78 -9.87 8.66 -4.39
N VAL A 79 -8.61 8.93 -4.06
CA VAL A 79 -7.92 10.19 -4.38
C VAL A 79 -6.80 9.88 -5.35
N GLN A 80 -6.96 10.35 -6.59
CA GLN A 80 -5.98 10.16 -7.65
C GLN A 80 -4.84 11.18 -7.54
N VAL A 81 -3.62 10.69 -7.57
CA VAL A 81 -2.38 11.44 -7.63
C VAL A 81 -1.82 11.26 -9.03
N VAL A 82 -2.06 12.24 -9.88
CA VAL A 82 -1.61 12.23 -11.27
C VAL A 82 -0.18 12.74 -11.37
N LEU A 83 0.70 11.89 -11.90
CA LEU A 83 2.14 12.10 -12.09
C LEU A 83 2.50 12.27 -13.57
N TRP A 84 3.77 12.60 -13.85
CA TRP A 84 4.33 12.72 -15.19
C TRP A 84 5.52 11.78 -15.36
N ALA A 85 5.51 10.90 -16.36
CA ALA A 85 6.54 9.84 -16.49
C ALA A 85 7.88 10.35 -17.03
N HIS A 86 7.88 11.39 -17.87
CA HIS A 86 9.09 11.88 -18.54
C HIS A 86 9.38 13.33 -18.17
N VAL A 87 10.31 13.54 -17.25
CA VAL A 87 10.85 14.86 -16.89
C VAL A 87 11.90 15.25 -17.94
N GLY A 88 11.48 15.49 -19.18
CA GLY A 88 12.40 15.77 -20.28
C GLY A 88 11.76 15.92 -21.66
N THR A 89 10.48 15.57 -21.81
CA THR A 89 9.70 15.95 -22.98
C THR A 89 9.49 17.47 -22.97
N PRO A 90 9.63 18.17 -24.12
CA PRO A 90 9.45 19.61 -24.25
C PRO A 90 7.97 20.03 -24.15
N GLU A 91 7.19 19.32 -23.34
CA GLU A 91 5.76 19.57 -23.17
C GLU A 91 5.55 20.75 -22.24
N GLY A 92 4.81 21.74 -22.72
CA GLY A 92 4.48 22.95 -21.98
C GLY A 92 3.55 22.69 -20.79
N LEU A 93 3.45 23.66 -19.88
CA LEU A 93 2.53 23.60 -18.74
C LEU A 93 1.07 23.32 -19.17
N ALA A 94 0.65 23.93 -20.28
CA ALA A 94 -0.70 23.75 -20.84
C ALA A 94 -0.97 22.31 -21.29
N GLU A 95 0.01 21.66 -21.92
CA GLU A 95 -0.13 20.26 -22.38
C GLU A 95 -0.18 19.30 -21.20
N ARG A 96 0.64 19.55 -20.17
CA ARG A 96 0.61 18.77 -18.92
C ARG A 96 -0.72 18.92 -18.19
N GLU A 97 -1.24 20.13 -18.13
CA GLU A 97 -2.55 20.38 -17.54
C GLU A 97 -3.68 19.76 -18.36
N ALA A 98 -3.58 19.77 -19.69
CA ALA A 98 -4.52 19.08 -20.56
C ALA A 98 -4.46 17.56 -20.35
N GLY A 99 -3.27 16.97 -20.22
CA GLY A 99 -3.09 15.55 -19.89
C GLY A 99 -3.67 15.18 -18.52
N PHE A 100 -3.45 16.03 -17.52
CA PHE A 100 -4.09 15.91 -16.21
C PHE A 100 -5.61 15.92 -16.33
N ARG A 101 -6.19 16.88 -17.06
CA ARG A 101 -7.65 16.94 -17.25
C ARG A 101 -8.19 15.69 -17.93
N ARG A 102 -7.51 15.22 -18.99
CA ARG A 102 -7.91 13.99 -19.71
C ARG A 102 -7.93 12.77 -18.81
N SER A 103 -6.94 12.59 -17.93
CA SER A 103 -6.88 11.43 -17.04
C SER A 103 -7.98 11.39 -15.97
N LEU A 104 -8.60 12.54 -15.68
CA LEU A 104 -9.70 12.67 -14.73
C LEU A 104 -11.09 12.62 -15.38
N THR A 105 -11.18 12.85 -16.70
CA THR A 105 -12.46 12.87 -17.41
C THR A 105 -13.21 11.54 -17.23
N GLY A 106 -14.47 11.63 -16.80
CA GLY A 106 -15.34 10.47 -16.63
C GLY A 106 -15.10 9.63 -15.37
N LYS A 107 -14.12 10.00 -14.52
CA LYS A 107 -13.88 9.31 -13.25
C LYS A 107 -14.84 9.78 -12.16
N SER A 108 -15.34 8.86 -11.34
CA SER A 108 -16.27 9.12 -10.22
C SER A 108 -15.59 9.30 -8.86
N TRP A 109 -14.32 9.70 -8.86
CA TRP A 109 -13.52 9.87 -7.66
C TRP A 109 -12.91 11.28 -7.56
N PHE A 110 -11.99 11.48 -6.63
CA PHE A 110 -11.33 12.76 -6.40
C PHE A 110 -9.89 12.74 -6.90
N ALA A 111 -9.27 13.91 -7.03
CA ALA A 111 -7.84 14.02 -7.35
C ALA A 111 -7.15 15.15 -6.57
N VAL A 112 -5.86 14.99 -6.34
CA VAL A 112 -5.01 16.09 -5.84
C VAL A 112 -4.91 17.18 -6.92
N PRO A 113 -5.11 18.47 -6.59
CA PRO A 113 -5.07 19.56 -7.57
C PRO A 113 -3.81 19.57 -8.43
N PHE A 114 -3.94 19.98 -9.69
CA PHE A 114 -2.83 19.99 -10.65
C PHE A 114 -1.59 20.72 -10.12
N HIS A 115 -1.80 21.91 -9.55
CA HIS A 115 -0.75 22.80 -9.03
C HIS A 115 -0.22 22.42 -7.65
N ASP A 116 -0.84 21.47 -6.94
CA ASP A 116 -0.34 21.03 -5.63
C ASP A 116 0.79 20.00 -5.77
N VAL A 117 1.93 20.50 -6.25
CA VAL A 117 3.15 19.72 -6.46
C VAL A 117 3.76 19.20 -5.14
N ASP A 118 3.54 19.91 -4.03
CA ASP A 118 4.07 19.54 -2.72
C ASP A 118 3.36 18.33 -2.12
N THR A 119 2.03 18.30 -2.19
CA THR A 119 1.25 17.13 -1.78
C THR A 119 1.59 15.93 -2.64
N LYS A 120 1.67 16.08 -3.97
CA LYS A 120 2.07 14.99 -4.87
C LYS A 120 3.45 14.44 -4.49
N ARG A 121 4.46 15.30 -4.34
CA ARG A 121 5.83 14.90 -3.93
C ARG A 121 5.83 14.17 -2.59
N ARG A 122 5.14 14.72 -1.59
CA ARG A 122 5.04 14.12 -0.24
C ARG A 122 4.41 12.73 -0.28
N LEU A 123 3.33 12.56 -1.04
CA LEU A 123 2.64 11.27 -1.19
C LEU A 123 3.52 10.25 -1.93
N THR A 124 4.13 10.65 -3.04
CA THR A 124 5.05 9.80 -3.81
C THR A 124 6.22 9.31 -2.94
N GLN A 125 6.82 10.18 -2.12
CA GLN A 125 7.88 9.81 -1.18
C GLN A 125 7.38 8.91 -0.05
N LYS A 126 6.25 9.27 0.57
CA LYS A 126 5.68 8.52 1.72
C LYS A 126 5.33 7.08 1.37
N TYR A 127 4.87 6.83 0.14
CA TYR A 127 4.45 5.51 -0.33
C TYR A 127 5.43 4.89 -1.33
N SER A 128 6.68 5.38 -1.36
CA SER A 128 7.77 4.82 -2.18
C SER A 128 7.40 4.61 -3.65
N ILE A 129 6.66 5.57 -4.23
CA ILE A 129 6.21 5.54 -5.62
C ILE A 129 7.36 6.00 -6.53
N ALA A 130 8.33 5.12 -6.75
CA ALA A 130 9.45 5.36 -7.67
C ALA A 130 9.31 4.54 -8.97
N VAL A 131 8.73 3.34 -8.86
CA VAL A 131 8.48 2.36 -9.93
C VAL A 131 7.14 1.69 -9.67
N GLY A 132 6.50 1.14 -10.72
CA GLY A 132 5.26 0.36 -10.57
C GLY A 132 3.96 1.17 -10.56
N VAL A 133 3.99 2.41 -11.04
CA VAL A 133 2.76 3.12 -11.45
C VAL A 133 2.26 2.46 -12.74
N PRO A 134 0.94 2.30 -12.91
CA PRO A 134 -0.13 2.71 -12.00
C PRO A 134 -0.32 1.78 -10.79
N THR A 135 -0.74 2.33 -9.66
CA THR A 135 -0.96 1.52 -8.45
C THR A 135 -1.95 2.19 -7.51
N LEU A 136 -2.69 1.37 -6.76
CA LEU A 136 -3.55 1.82 -5.67
C LEU A 136 -2.89 1.49 -4.34
N VAL A 137 -2.86 2.46 -3.44
CA VAL A 137 -2.41 2.28 -2.06
C VAL A 137 -3.61 2.35 -1.13
N ILE A 138 -3.82 1.30 -0.34
CA ILE A 138 -4.85 1.23 0.71
C ILE A 138 -4.17 0.94 2.05
N ARG A 139 -4.44 1.76 3.07
CA ARG A 139 -3.85 1.62 4.42
C ARG A 139 -2.32 1.45 4.38
N GLY A 140 -1.66 2.22 3.51
CA GLY A 140 -0.21 2.20 3.34
C GLY A 140 0.38 1.01 2.58
N ARG A 141 -0.46 0.15 1.99
CA ARG A 141 -0.01 -1.01 1.21
C ARG A 141 -0.41 -0.88 -0.25
N HIS A 142 0.49 -1.27 -1.15
CA HIS A 142 0.19 -1.43 -2.56
C HIS A 142 -0.75 -2.63 -2.72
N VAL A 143 -1.86 -2.45 -3.44
CA VAL A 143 -2.87 -3.50 -3.65
C VAL A 143 -3.04 -3.85 -5.13
N ARG A 144 -2.01 -3.59 -5.95
CA ARG A 144 -2.08 -3.84 -7.41
C ARG A 144 -2.48 -5.27 -7.71
N ASP A 145 -1.71 -6.23 -7.23
CA ASP A 145 -1.93 -7.65 -7.52
C ASP A 145 -3.24 -8.15 -6.91
N ALA A 146 -3.52 -7.79 -5.66
CA ALA A 146 -4.77 -8.15 -4.99
C ALA A 146 -6.02 -7.64 -5.71
N LEU A 147 -5.97 -6.44 -6.30
CA LEU A 147 -7.07 -5.87 -7.09
C LEU A 147 -7.23 -6.59 -8.43
N LEU A 148 -6.12 -6.96 -9.08
CA LEU A 148 -6.14 -7.69 -10.35
C LEU A 148 -6.69 -9.12 -10.15
N ASP A 149 -6.30 -9.78 -9.06
CA ASP A 149 -6.72 -11.14 -8.70
C ASP A 149 -8.17 -11.21 -8.14
N ASP A 150 -8.72 -10.09 -7.68
CA ASP A 150 -10.07 -10.01 -7.12
C ASP A 150 -11.03 -9.30 -8.09
N ALA A 151 -11.42 -10.06 -9.12
CA ALA A 151 -12.26 -9.60 -10.21
C ALA A 151 -13.52 -8.82 -9.74
N LEU A 152 -14.10 -9.31 -8.65
CA LEU A 152 -15.41 -8.96 -8.16
C LEU A 152 -15.37 -8.05 -6.91
N GLY A 153 -14.19 -7.82 -6.34
CA GLY A 153 -14.03 -7.03 -5.11
C GLY A 153 -14.51 -7.77 -3.85
N GLU A 154 -14.57 -9.11 -3.88
CA GLU A 154 -15.07 -9.95 -2.77
C GLU A 154 -14.13 -9.92 -1.56
N LYS A 155 -12.83 -9.76 -1.80
CA LYS A 155 -11.79 -9.72 -0.77
C LYS A 155 -11.49 -8.28 -0.33
N PHE A 156 -12.15 -7.27 -0.89
CA PHE A 156 -11.97 -5.86 -0.51
C PHE A 156 -12.18 -5.64 1.01
N PRO A 157 -11.29 -4.92 1.72
CA PRO A 157 -10.23 -4.02 1.21
C PRO A 157 -8.85 -4.68 1.06
N TRP A 158 -8.81 -5.98 0.77
CA TRP A 158 -7.61 -6.79 0.60
C TRP A 158 -6.71 -6.75 1.84
N PRO A 159 -7.20 -7.27 2.99
CA PRO A 159 -6.37 -7.36 4.19
C PRO A 159 -5.09 -8.14 3.90
N PRO A 160 -4.00 -7.89 4.65
CA PRO A 160 -2.78 -8.66 4.45
C PRO A 160 -3.10 -10.14 4.73
N PRO A 161 -2.58 -11.06 3.91
CA PRO A 161 -2.71 -12.47 4.22
C PRO A 161 -2.14 -12.75 5.62
N PRO A 162 -2.77 -13.62 6.41
CA PRO A 162 -2.25 -13.99 7.71
C PRO A 162 -0.86 -14.61 7.56
N LEU A 163 -0.02 -14.45 8.58
CA LEU A 163 1.36 -14.95 8.55
C LEU A 163 1.46 -16.45 8.22
N THR A 164 0.46 -17.23 8.63
CA THR A 164 0.37 -18.66 8.33
C THR A 164 0.19 -18.97 6.85
N GLU A 165 -0.48 -18.09 6.10
CA GLU A 165 -0.61 -18.22 4.65
C GLU A 165 0.67 -17.76 3.95
N VAL A 166 1.26 -16.65 4.41
CA VAL A 166 2.52 -16.12 3.86
C VAL A 166 3.67 -17.13 3.99
N LEU A 167 3.73 -17.84 5.12
CA LEU A 167 4.80 -18.81 5.41
C LEU A 167 4.41 -20.27 5.11
N ARG A 168 3.27 -20.50 4.44
CA ARG A 168 2.87 -21.84 4.02
C ARG A 168 3.95 -22.46 3.13
N GLY A 169 4.30 -23.70 3.41
CA GLY A 169 5.32 -24.43 2.64
C GLY A 169 6.77 -23.98 2.85
N VAL A 170 7.03 -22.96 3.67
CA VAL A 170 8.42 -22.54 3.98
C VAL A 170 9.11 -23.65 4.77
N GLN A 171 10.25 -24.12 4.26
CA GLN A 171 11.12 -25.06 4.95
C GLN A 171 12.05 -24.31 5.92
N LEU A 172 12.08 -24.79 7.16
CA LEU A 172 12.96 -24.31 8.22
C LEU A 172 14.03 -25.36 8.47
N GLN A 173 15.29 -24.92 8.50
CA GLN A 173 16.43 -25.77 8.80
C GLN A 173 17.01 -25.41 10.17
N GLY A 174 17.21 -26.42 11.02
CA GLY A 174 17.78 -26.24 12.35
C GLY A 174 18.00 -27.57 13.05
N ASP A 175 19.05 -27.66 13.87
CA ASP A 175 19.41 -28.86 14.65
C ASP A 175 19.65 -30.13 13.80
N GLY A 176 20.10 -29.95 12.56
CA GLY A 176 20.34 -31.06 11.61
C GLY A 176 19.08 -31.58 10.93
N GLU A 177 17.91 -30.99 11.19
CA GLU A 177 16.63 -31.39 10.62
C GLU A 177 16.00 -30.27 9.76
N SER A 178 15.17 -30.67 8.81
CA SER A 178 14.30 -29.78 8.05
C SER A 178 12.84 -30.05 8.40
N ARG A 179 12.06 -28.99 8.61
CA ARG A 179 10.63 -29.06 8.89
C ARG A 179 9.88 -27.92 8.23
N LEU A 180 8.61 -28.12 7.90
CA LEU A 180 7.77 -27.03 7.39
C LEU A 180 7.37 -26.08 8.52
N TYR A 181 7.23 -24.80 8.22
CA TYR A 181 6.75 -23.80 9.17
C TYR A 181 5.40 -24.21 9.81
N GLU A 182 4.52 -24.81 9.04
CA GLU A 182 3.19 -25.27 9.47
C GLU A 182 3.24 -26.42 10.48
N GLN A 183 4.37 -27.14 10.57
CA GLN A 183 4.59 -28.22 11.53
C GLN A 183 5.08 -27.70 12.90
N LEU A 184 5.34 -26.39 13.04
CA LEU A 184 5.68 -25.81 14.33
C LEU A 184 4.48 -25.87 15.29
N PRO A 185 4.70 -26.07 16.61
CA PRO A 185 3.61 -26.12 17.59
C PRO A 185 2.71 -24.89 17.52
N ALA A 186 1.39 -25.09 17.57
CA ALA A 186 0.43 -24.00 17.42
C ALA A 186 0.50 -22.98 18.58
N ASP A 187 0.83 -23.45 19.79
CA ASP A 187 0.99 -22.68 21.01
C ASP A 187 2.36 -22.00 21.14
N ALA A 188 3.30 -22.28 20.21
CA ALA A 188 4.62 -21.68 20.23
C ALA A 188 4.57 -20.19 19.91
N VAL A 189 5.22 -19.38 20.75
CA VAL A 189 5.59 -18.01 20.39
C VAL A 189 6.68 -18.07 19.32
N ARG A 190 6.48 -17.37 18.20
CA ARG A 190 7.42 -17.35 17.07
C ARG A 190 8.19 -16.03 17.10
N VAL A 191 9.51 -16.11 17.24
CA VAL A 191 10.41 -14.94 17.24
C VAL A 191 11.17 -14.95 15.93
N PHE A 192 10.86 -14.02 15.04
CA PHE A 192 11.60 -13.82 13.80
C PHE A 192 12.76 -12.87 14.04
N TYR A 193 13.97 -13.32 13.73
CA TYR A 193 15.18 -12.53 13.85
C TYR A 193 15.79 -12.32 12.48
N PHE A 194 15.59 -11.13 11.92
CA PHE A 194 16.17 -10.70 10.65
C PHE A 194 17.61 -10.24 10.89
N ALA A 195 18.57 -11.00 10.36
CA ALA A 195 19.98 -10.75 10.63
C ALA A 195 20.85 -11.20 9.45
N ALA A 196 22.08 -10.68 9.45
CA ALA A 196 23.14 -11.13 8.56
C ALA A 196 24.38 -11.40 9.40
N HIS A 197 25.07 -12.49 9.12
CA HIS A 197 26.35 -12.81 9.73
C HIS A 197 27.41 -11.75 9.42
N TRP A 198 27.38 -11.15 8.23
CA TRP A 198 28.30 -10.06 7.86
C TRP A 198 28.04 -8.76 8.64
N CYS A 199 26.85 -8.57 9.23
CA CYS A 199 26.45 -7.34 9.92
C CYS A 199 27.00 -7.29 11.37
N PRO A 200 27.93 -6.37 11.71
CA PRO A 200 28.55 -6.35 13.05
C PRO A 200 27.56 -6.15 14.22
N PRO A 201 26.57 -5.22 14.14
CA PRO A 201 25.54 -5.12 15.17
C PRO A 201 24.77 -6.43 15.42
N CYS A 202 24.45 -7.17 14.35
CA CYS A 202 23.79 -8.47 14.48
C CYS A 202 24.68 -9.48 15.21
N ARG A 203 25.98 -9.58 14.86
CA ARG A 203 26.91 -10.51 15.53
C ARG A 203 27.03 -10.24 17.03
N SER A 204 27.07 -8.98 17.44
CA SER A 204 27.12 -8.60 18.86
C SER A 204 25.80 -8.87 19.60
N PHE A 205 24.66 -8.73 18.92
CA PHE A 205 23.34 -8.89 19.52
C PHE A 205 22.87 -10.35 19.62
N SER A 206 23.15 -11.18 18.61
CA SER A 206 22.66 -12.57 18.53
C SER A 206 22.91 -13.41 19.80
N PRO A 207 24.11 -13.39 20.42
CA PRO A 207 24.34 -14.16 21.65
C PRO A 207 23.44 -13.73 22.81
N SER A 208 23.21 -12.42 22.94
CA SER A 208 22.35 -11.85 23.98
C SER A 208 20.89 -12.25 23.78
N LEU A 209 20.41 -12.23 22.52
CA LEU A 209 19.06 -12.68 22.18
C LEU A 209 18.86 -14.16 22.52
N CYS A 210 19.81 -15.03 22.13
CA CYS A 210 19.76 -16.46 22.43
C CYS A 210 19.72 -16.71 23.95
N ALA A 211 20.58 -16.04 24.72
CA ALA A 211 20.62 -16.16 26.17
C ALA A 211 19.29 -15.70 26.82
N ALA A 212 18.73 -14.59 26.36
CA ALA A 212 17.44 -14.08 26.85
C ALA A 212 16.29 -15.06 26.59
N LEU A 213 16.20 -15.60 25.36
CA LEU A 213 15.14 -16.56 25.02
C LEU A 213 15.29 -17.88 25.77
N ALA A 214 16.51 -18.38 25.95
CA ALA A 214 16.78 -19.56 26.78
C ALA A 214 16.32 -19.34 28.23
N ALA A 215 16.61 -18.17 28.81
CA ALA A 215 16.16 -17.82 30.15
C ALA A 215 14.62 -17.72 30.23
N VAL A 216 13.95 -17.13 29.23
CA VAL A 216 12.48 -17.02 29.18
C VAL A 216 11.82 -18.39 29.08
N ARG A 217 12.29 -19.26 28.18
CA ARG A 217 11.79 -20.63 28.01
C ARG A 217 11.88 -21.43 29.32
N LYS A 218 12.98 -21.27 30.08
CA LYS A 218 13.19 -21.96 31.35
C LYS A 218 12.33 -21.42 32.49
N ARG A 219 12.13 -20.10 32.57
CA ARG A 219 11.48 -19.44 33.72
C ARG A 219 9.96 -19.39 33.61
N ARG A 220 9.40 -19.51 32.41
CA ARG A 220 7.96 -19.32 32.17
C ARG A 220 7.43 -20.45 31.30
N THR A 221 6.65 -21.34 31.91
CA THR A 221 6.03 -22.50 31.24
C THR A 221 5.23 -22.11 29.99
N LYS A 222 4.52 -20.96 30.05
CA LYS A 222 3.81 -20.38 28.89
C LYS A 222 4.69 -20.16 27.65
N TYR A 223 6.00 -19.94 27.82
CA TYR A 223 6.94 -19.66 26.74
C TYR A 223 7.92 -20.81 26.50
N ALA A 224 7.73 -21.98 27.13
CA ALA A 224 8.63 -23.12 26.98
C ALA A 224 8.82 -23.53 25.51
N ASN A 225 7.75 -23.45 24.72
CA ASN A 225 7.72 -23.85 23.30
C ASN A 225 8.13 -22.74 22.33
N THR A 226 8.60 -21.57 22.81
CA THR A 226 9.01 -20.44 21.94
C THR A 226 9.98 -20.93 20.86
N GLN A 227 9.85 -20.50 19.61
CA GLN A 227 10.73 -20.83 18.48
C GLN A 227 11.46 -19.56 18.01
N LEU A 228 12.79 -19.62 17.91
CA LEU A 228 13.60 -18.56 17.30
C LEU A 228 13.83 -18.95 15.83
N ILE A 229 13.33 -18.14 14.92
CA ILE A 229 13.44 -18.33 13.47
C ILE A 229 14.38 -17.26 12.94
N LEU A 230 15.56 -17.67 12.48
CA LEU A 230 16.51 -16.78 11.82
C LEU A 230 16.05 -16.52 10.38
N VAL A 231 15.95 -15.25 10.00
CA VAL A 231 15.74 -14.81 8.62
C VAL A 231 17.05 -14.20 8.13
N SER A 232 17.86 -15.01 7.45
CA SER A 232 19.19 -14.60 7.03
C SER A 232 19.15 -13.64 5.84
N SER A 233 19.97 -12.60 5.90
CA SER A 233 20.34 -11.73 4.78
C SER A 233 21.76 -11.98 4.29
N ASP A 234 22.39 -13.08 4.72
CA ASP A 234 23.61 -13.57 4.10
C ASP A 234 23.29 -14.08 2.69
N ARG A 235 24.17 -13.78 1.73
CA ARG A 235 24.03 -14.20 0.33
C ARG A 235 24.58 -15.60 0.11
#